data_AF-A0A938YSE4-F1
#
_entry.id   AF-A0A938YSE4-F1
#
_cell.length_a   1.000
_cell.length_b   1.000
_cell.length_c   1.000
_cell.angle_alpha   90.00
_cell.angle_beta   90.00
_cell.angle_gamma   90.00
#
_symmetry.space_group_name_H-M   'P 1'
#
loop_
_entity.id
_entity.type
_entity.pdbx_description
1 polymer ?
#
loop_
_entity_poly.entity_id
_entity_poly.type
_entity_poly.pdbx_seq_one_letter_code
_entity_poly.pdbx_strand_id
1 'polypeptide(L)'
;MEQEKVVRVSTVEAVLVIAVTFILVMLLGSLFYLTLDTGLALVISELIILIVPLMYLLYKGVDIKSYIGLDVNPKLVLWGFVSAAILLSVNVAVSAVLLIIFGESQAVIDSNTMITDLSATPSGLIAVATALGLAGVCEEFAFRGFLQSTLTRRFSFIPAVIVSAFVFGLFHFDPQLVYIISAMSAGLVLGYVYHHWNSYIVAVIAHSSVNLTVLAMLVLGF
;
A
#
# COMPACT_ATOMS: atom_id res chain seq x y z
N MET A 1 34.36 -8.10 23.03
CA MET A 1 33.49 -7.36 22.10
C MET A 1 32.56 -8.37 21.44
N GLU A 2 31.38 -8.55 22.01
CA GLU A 2 30.31 -9.31 21.34
C GLU A 2 29.96 -8.57 20.06
N GLN A 3 30.08 -9.25 18.92
CA GLN A 3 29.48 -8.77 17.69
C GLN A 3 27.97 -8.77 17.93
N GLU A 4 27.38 -7.58 18.04
CA GLU A 4 25.93 -7.40 18.09
C GLU A 4 25.33 -8.18 16.91
N LYS A 5 24.60 -9.26 17.23
CA LYS A 5 23.95 -10.10 16.22
C LYS A 5 22.92 -9.21 15.54
N VAL A 6 23.24 -8.69 14.36
CA VAL A 6 22.27 -7.97 13.53
C VAL A 6 21.09 -8.91 13.32
N VAL A 7 19.96 -8.59 13.95
CA VAL A 7 18.74 -9.38 13.84
C VAL A 7 18.29 -9.30 12.38
N ARG A 8 18.28 -10.45 11.71
CA ARG A 8 17.86 -10.56 10.31
C ARG A 8 16.52 -11.26 10.23
N VAL A 9 15.59 -10.64 9.49
CA VAL A 9 14.36 -11.29 9.04
C VAL A 9 14.72 -12.17 7.84
N SER A 10 14.34 -13.45 7.86
CA SER A 10 14.53 -14.32 6.70
C SER A 10 13.43 -14.09 5.65
N THR A 11 13.74 -14.38 4.39
CA THR A 11 12.76 -14.27 3.29
C THR A 11 11.53 -15.13 3.52
N VAL A 12 11.70 -16.34 4.05
CA VAL A 12 10.57 -17.26 4.33
C VAL A 12 9.67 -16.67 5.39
N GLU A 13 10.24 -16.14 6.48
CA GLU A 13 9.45 -15.48 7.53
C GLU A 13 8.69 -14.26 6.99
N ALA A 14 9.33 -13.42 6.16
CA ALA A 14 8.64 -12.26 5.59
C ALA A 14 7.46 -12.66 4.68
N VAL A 15 7.63 -13.70 3.85
CA VAL A 15 6.54 -14.23 3.01
C VAL A 15 5.41 -14.77 3.88
N LEU A 16 5.73 -15.53 4.94
CA LEU A 16 4.73 -16.05 5.87
C LEU A 16 3.99 -14.94 6.61
N VAL A 17 4.69 -13.90 7.07
CA VAL A 17 4.08 -12.75 7.72
C VAL A 17 3.11 -12.04 6.77
N ILE A 18 3.50 -11.79 5.52
CA ILE A 18 2.61 -11.18 4.51
C ILE A 18 1.42 -12.08 4.19
N ALA A 19 1.61 -13.40 4.08
CA ALA A 19 0.51 -14.34 3.86
C ALA A 19 -0.48 -14.34 5.04
N VAL A 20 0.02 -14.31 6.28
CA VAL A 20 -0.81 -14.19 7.48
C VAL A 20 -1.55 -12.85 7.49
N THR A 21 -0.87 -11.74 7.16
CA THR A 21 -1.50 -10.42 7.03
C THR A 21 -2.66 -10.47 6.03
N PHE A 22 -2.45 -11.07 4.85
CA PHE A 22 -3.50 -11.19 3.83
C PHE A 22 -4.71 -11.98 4.35
N ILE A 23 -4.48 -13.13 4.97
CA ILE A 23 -5.55 -13.96 5.53
C ILE A 23 -6.31 -13.21 6.63
N LEU A 24 -5.60 -12.50 7.51
CA LEU A 24 -6.24 -11.73 8.58
C LEU A 24 -7.04 -10.55 8.04
N VAL A 25 -6.55 -9.83 7.03
CA VAL A 25 -7.31 -8.76 6.36
C VAL A 25 -8.58 -9.32 5.73
N MET A 26 -8.50 -10.46 5.05
CA MET A 26 -9.68 -11.09 4.44
C MET A 26 -10.71 -11.52 5.48
N LEU A 27 -10.29 -12.21 6.55
CA LEU A 27 -11.19 -12.74 7.57
C LEU A 27 -11.75 -11.64 8.48
N LEU A 28 -10.87 -10.82 9.07
CA LEU A 28 -11.26 -9.77 10.01
C LEU A 28 -11.89 -8.58 9.29
N GLY A 29 -11.40 -8.21 8.11
CA GLY A 29 -12.03 -7.17 7.30
C GLY A 29 -13.48 -7.53 6.97
N SER A 30 -13.72 -8.76 6.46
CA SER A 30 -15.08 -9.24 6.21
C SER A 30 -15.94 -9.22 7.47
N LEU A 31 -15.40 -9.64 8.62
CA LEU A 31 -16.12 -9.55 9.89
C LEU A 31 -16.45 -8.10 10.28
N PHE A 32 -15.53 -7.16 10.08
CA PHE A 32 -15.74 -5.75 10.38
C PHE A 32 -16.82 -5.14 9.48
N TYR A 33 -16.82 -5.44 8.18
CA TYR A 33 -17.89 -5.03 7.28
C TYR A 33 -19.27 -5.58 7.67
N LEU A 34 -19.33 -6.75 8.30
CA LEU A 34 -20.58 -7.35 8.78
C LEU A 34 -21.05 -6.84 10.14
N THR A 35 -20.18 -6.22 10.93
CA THR A 35 -20.45 -5.92 12.35
C THR A 35 -20.31 -4.44 12.72
N LEU A 36 -19.59 -3.66 11.92
CA LEU A 36 -19.32 -2.24 12.16
C LEU A 36 -19.95 -1.39 11.05
N ASP A 37 -19.96 -0.08 11.29
CA ASP A 37 -20.18 0.90 10.22
C ASP A 37 -19.11 0.74 9.12
N THR A 38 -19.52 0.83 7.85
CA THR A 38 -18.65 0.61 6.69
C THR A 38 -17.44 1.54 6.67
N GLY A 39 -17.62 2.82 7.03
CA GLY A 39 -16.51 3.78 7.09
C GLY A 39 -15.50 3.41 8.17
N LEU A 40 -15.98 2.96 9.33
CA LEU A 40 -15.11 2.46 10.40
C LEU A 40 -14.42 1.13 10.02
N ALA A 41 -15.14 0.23 9.36
CA ALA A 41 -14.61 -1.05 8.88
C ALA A 41 -13.46 -0.84 7.90
N LEU A 42 -13.59 0.11 6.96
CA LEU A 42 -12.51 0.52 6.05
C LEU A 42 -11.26 0.93 6.84
N VAL A 43 -11.38 1.89 7.75
CA VAL A 43 -10.25 2.41 8.52
C VAL A 43 -9.55 1.33 9.35
N ILE A 44 -10.32 0.49 10.06
CA ILE A 44 -9.74 -0.53 10.93
C ILE A 44 -9.09 -1.66 10.13
N SER A 45 -9.65 -2.02 8.97
CA SER A 45 -9.10 -3.06 8.10
C SER A 45 -7.68 -2.70 7.63
N GLU A 46 -7.44 -1.43 7.28
CA GLU A 46 -6.11 -0.94 6.89
C GLU A 46 -5.06 -1.13 7.97
N LEU A 47 -5.43 -0.92 9.24
CA LEU A 47 -4.49 -1.05 10.36
C LEU A 47 -3.95 -2.48 10.52
N ILE A 48 -4.69 -3.50 10.08
CA ILE A 48 -4.20 -4.89 10.11
C ILE A 48 -2.95 -5.05 9.23
N ILE A 49 -2.94 -4.39 8.06
CA ILE A 49 -1.82 -4.44 7.10
C ILE A 49 -0.53 -3.93 7.75
N LEU A 50 -0.65 -2.91 8.61
CA LEU A 50 0.47 -2.37 9.38
C LEU A 50 0.83 -3.23 10.60
N ILE A 51 -0.17 -3.57 11.42
CA ILE A 51 0.05 -4.14 12.76
C ILE A 51 0.79 -5.47 12.68
N VAL A 52 0.43 -6.36 11.76
CA VAL A 52 1.02 -7.71 11.67
C VAL A 52 2.54 -7.66 11.40
N PRO A 53 3.03 -7.01 10.32
CA PRO A 53 4.47 -6.89 10.08
C PRO A 53 5.18 -6.03 11.15
N LEU A 54 4.52 -5.00 11.68
CA LEU A 54 5.09 -4.18 12.74
C LEU A 54 5.34 -4.99 14.02
N MET A 55 4.34 -5.76 14.47
CA MET A 55 4.45 -6.63 15.64
C MET A 55 5.53 -7.69 15.45
N TYR A 56 5.67 -8.22 14.23
CA TYR A 56 6.74 -9.16 13.92
C TYR A 56 8.14 -8.51 14.02
N LEU A 57 8.33 -7.29 13.50
CA LEU A 57 9.60 -6.56 13.63
C LEU A 57 9.92 -6.22 15.09
N LEU A 58 8.91 -5.82 15.87
CA LEU A 58 9.04 -5.56 17.31
C LEU A 58 9.42 -6.83 18.08
N TYR A 59 8.76 -7.96 17.80
CA TYR A 59 9.06 -9.26 18.40
C TYR A 59 10.52 -9.70 18.11
N LYS A 60 11.01 -9.43 16.90
CA LYS A 60 12.40 -9.70 16.54
C LYS A 60 13.40 -8.72 17.15
N GLY A 61 12.97 -7.60 17.72
CA GLY A 61 13.87 -6.56 18.22
C GLY A 61 14.61 -5.82 17.10
N VAL A 62 13.98 -5.68 15.93
CA VAL A 62 14.55 -4.93 14.80
C VAL A 62 14.39 -3.44 15.06
N ASP A 63 15.45 -2.65 14.82
CA ASP A 63 15.33 -1.19 14.76
C ASP A 63 14.54 -0.78 13.51
N ILE A 64 13.23 -0.60 13.69
CA ILE A 64 12.28 -0.32 12.61
C ILE A 64 12.65 0.95 11.83
N LYS A 65 13.13 2.01 12.52
CA LYS A 65 13.41 3.29 11.85
C LYS A 65 14.51 3.11 10.81
N SER A 66 15.62 2.50 11.22
CA SER A 66 16.73 2.18 10.32
C SER A 66 16.33 1.11 9.30
N TYR A 67 15.46 0.17 9.68
CA TYR A 67 15.05 -0.94 8.81
C TYR A 67 14.24 -0.49 7.60
N ILE A 68 13.34 0.49 7.79
CA ILE A 68 12.46 1.01 6.74
C ILE A 68 13.00 2.30 6.09
N GLY A 69 14.09 2.89 6.60
CA GLY A 69 14.56 4.21 6.14
C GLY A 69 13.61 5.33 6.57
N LEU A 70 13.19 5.32 7.84
CA LEU A 70 12.34 6.38 8.39
C LEU A 70 13.20 7.61 8.71
N ASP A 71 13.30 8.51 7.74
CA ASP A 71 13.80 9.87 7.93
C ASP A 71 12.77 10.87 7.38
N VAL A 72 12.55 11.97 8.11
CA VAL A 72 11.61 13.03 7.75
C VAL A 72 12.39 14.33 7.63
N ASN A 73 12.48 14.83 6.40
CA ASN A 73 12.98 16.16 6.14
C ASN A 73 12.23 16.80 4.96
N PRO A 74 12.23 18.15 4.83
CA PRO A 74 11.43 18.83 3.81
C PRO A 74 11.75 18.42 2.36
N LYS A 75 12.99 17.99 2.07
CA LYS A 75 13.36 17.52 0.72
C LYS A 75 12.68 16.20 0.40
N LEU A 76 12.66 15.25 1.34
CA LEU A 76 11.96 13.98 1.16
C LEU A 76 10.45 14.19 1.01
N VAL A 77 9.87 15.13 1.75
CA VAL A 77 8.46 15.52 1.59
C VAL A 77 8.18 16.04 0.18
N LEU A 78 9.01 16.96 -0.32
CA LEU A 78 8.90 17.46 -1.69
C LEU A 78 8.99 16.33 -2.72
N TRP A 79 9.97 15.43 -2.58
CA TRP A 79 10.14 14.29 -3.48
C TRP A 79 9.00 13.29 -3.40
N GLY A 80 8.31 13.19 -2.26
CA GLY A 80 7.08 12.44 -2.12
C GLY A 80 5.98 12.97 -3.04
N PHE A 81 5.73 14.28 -3.02
CA PHE A 81 4.73 14.91 -3.91
C PHE A 81 5.12 14.86 -5.39
N VAL A 82 6.40 15.03 -5.72
CA VAL A 82 6.89 14.86 -7.11
C VAL A 82 6.66 13.41 -7.57
N SER A 83 6.94 12.44 -6.71
CA SER A 83 6.70 11.02 -7.00
C SER A 83 5.20 10.71 -7.12
N ALA A 84 4.33 11.40 -6.38
CA ALA A 84 2.88 11.29 -6.51
C ALA A 84 2.40 11.66 -7.92
N ALA A 85 2.93 12.75 -8.51
CA ALA A 85 2.55 13.17 -9.86
C ALA A 85 2.97 12.13 -10.92
N ILE A 86 4.15 11.53 -10.76
CA ILE A 86 4.63 10.45 -11.65
C ILE A 86 3.72 9.22 -11.48
N LEU A 87 3.45 8.81 -10.24
CA LEU A 87 2.60 7.67 -9.93
C LEU A 87 1.18 7.86 -10.49
N LEU A 88 0.58 9.03 -10.32
CA LEU A 88 -0.73 9.36 -10.88
C LEU A 88 -0.74 9.24 -12.41
N SER A 89 0.29 9.79 -13.06
CA SER A 89 0.41 9.74 -14.52
C SER A 89 0.51 8.31 -15.05
N VAL A 90 1.30 7.46 -14.37
CA VAL A 90 1.42 6.04 -14.69
C VAL A 90 0.09 5.32 -14.45
N ASN A 91 -0.56 5.55 -13.31
CA ASN A 91 -1.84 4.93 -12.99
C ASN A 91 -2.92 5.28 -14.02
N VAL A 92 -3.01 6.55 -14.44
CA VAL A 92 -3.96 6.98 -15.48
C VAL A 92 -3.65 6.31 -16.81
N ALA A 93 -2.38 6.29 -17.24
CA ALA A 93 -1.99 5.67 -18.50
C ALA A 93 -2.27 4.15 -18.51
N VAL A 94 -1.91 3.45 -17.43
CA VAL A 94 -2.16 2.01 -17.28
C VAL A 94 -3.66 1.73 -17.25
N SER A 95 -4.43 2.50 -16.48
CA SER A 95 -5.89 2.31 -16.39
C SER A 95 -6.58 2.55 -17.74
N ALA A 96 -6.14 3.54 -18.52
CA ALA A 96 -6.65 3.78 -19.87
C ALA A 96 -6.35 2.60 -20.82
N VAL A 97 -5.13 2.05 -20.77
CA VAL A 97 -4.77 0.87 -21.56
C VAL A 97 -5.58 -0.35 -21.15
N LEU A 98 -5.75 -0.57 -19.84
CA LEU A 98 -6.54 -1.70 -19.32
C LEU A 98 -8.02 -1.58 -19.71
N LEU A 99 -8.60 -0.38 -19.67
CA LEU A 99 -9.97 -0.14 -20.13
C LEU A 99 -10.15 -0.50 -21.62
N ILE A 100 -9.16 -0.19 -22.46
CA ILE A 100 -9.21 -0.54 -23.90
C ILE A 100 -9.12 -2.07 -24.11
N ILE A 101 -8.32 -2.77 -23.31
CA ILE A 101 -8.05 -4.21 -23.47
C ILE A 101 -9.14 -5.07 -22.84
N PHE A 102 -9.56 -4.74 -21.61
CA PHE A 102 -10.43 -5.56 -20.78
C PHE A 102 -11.85 -4.99 -20.64
N GLY A 103 -12.08 -3.72 -21.00
CA GLY A 103 -13.33 -3.03 -20.74
C GLY A 103 -13.44 -2.53 -19.30
N GLU A 104 -14.66 -2.13 -18.92
CA GLU A 104 -14.92 -1.68 -17.55
C GLU A 104 -14.86 -2.84 -16.56
N SER A 105 -14.07 -2.68 -15.50
CA SER A 105 -14.00 -3.67 -14.42
C SER A 105 -15.10 -3.47 -13.40
N GLN A 106 -15.90 -4.52 -13.16
CA GLN A 106 -16.95 -4.50 -12.16
C GLN A 106 -16.38 -4.23 -10.76
N ALA A 107 -15.21 -4.80 -10.43
CA ALA A 107 -14.56 -4.58 -9.14
C ALA A 107 -14.17 -3.10 -8.95
N VAL A 108 -13.72 -2.44 -10.01
CA VAL A 108 -13.38 -1.01 -10.01
C VAL A 108 -14.65 -0.15 -9.89
N ILE A 109 -15.71 -0.49 -10.65
CA ILE A 109 -17.01 0.19 -10.57
C ILE A 109 -17.55 0.10 -9.14
N ASP A 110 -17.66 -1.11 -8.59
CA ASP A 110 -18.20 -1.35 -7.24
C ASP A 110 -17.41 -0.59 -6.17
N SER A 111 -16.08 -0.58 -6.28
CA SER A 111 -15.20 0.17 -5.37
C SER A 111 -15.44 1.68 -5.47
N ASN A 112 -15.51 2.23 -6.70
CA ASN A 112 -15.74 3.66 -6.93
C ASN A 112 -17.14 4.11 -6.50
N THR A 113 -18.17 3.28 -6.72
CA THR A 113 -19.53 3.53 -6.26
C THR A 113 -19.58 3.53 -4.73
N MET A 114 -18.98 2.54 -4.07
CA MET A 114 -18.92 2.49 -2.60
C MET A 114 -18.21 3.74 -2.03
N ILE A 115 -17.07 4.12 -2.60
CA ILE A 115 -16.31 5.31 -2.19
C ILE A 115 -17.16 6.58 -2.34
N THR A 116 -17.83 6.74 -3.49
CA THR A 116 -18.69 7.90 -3.79
C THR A 116 -19.89 7.96 -2.84
N ASP A 117 -20.58 6.84 -2.64
CA ASP A 117 -21.78 6.75 -1.81
C ASP A 117 -21.47 7.05 -0.34
N LEU A 118 -20.38 6.50 0.21
CA LEU A 118 -19.93 6.82 1.57
C LEU A 118 -19.53 8.29 1.69
N SER A 119 -18.89 8.84 0.67
CA SER A 119 -18.43 10.23 0.65
C SER A 119 -19.55 11.26 0.53
N ALA A 120 -20.80 10.84 0.29
CA ALA A 120 -21.96 11.74 0.21
C ALA A 120 -22.31 12.42 1.56
N THR A 121 -21.78 11.92 2.68
CA THR A 121 -21.94 12.53 4.01
C THR A 121 -20.60 13.05 4.53
N PRO A 122 -20.58 14.12 5.36
CA PRO A 122 -19.33 14.60 5.94
C PRO A 122 -18.58 13.55 6.75
N SER A 123 -19.28 12.73 7.54
CA SER A 123 -18.67 11.66 8.33
C SER A 123 -18.10 10.54 7.45
N GLY A 124 -18.82 10.13 6.41
CA GLY A 124 -18.35 9.10 5.51
C GLY A 124 -17.18 9.58 4.64
N LEU A 125 -17.19 10.84 4.18
CA LEU A 125 -16.04 11.45 3.51
C LEU A 125 -14.80 11.47 4.41
N ILE A 126 -14.95 11.85 5.69
CA ILE A 126 -13.85 11.79 6.66
C ILE A 126 -13.33 10.36 6.82
N ALA A 127 -14.22 9.37 6.91
CA ALA A 127 -13.84 7.97 7.05
C ALA A 127 -13.07 7.46 5.82
N VAL A 128 -13.58 7.70 4.61
CA VAL A 128 -12.94 7.30 3.35
C VAL A 128 -11.60 8.01 3.16
N ALA A 129 -11.54 9.33 3.37
CA ALA A 129 -10.29 10.07 3.28
C ALA A 129 -9.24 9.57 4.31
N THR A 130 -9.69 9.22 5.52
CA THR A 130 -8.82 8.64 6.55
C THR A 130 -8.31 7.26 6.13
N ALA A 131 -9.19 6.38 5.65
CA ALA A 131 -8.83 5.05 5.17
C ALA A 131 -7.83 5.12 4.01
N LEU A 132 -8.12 5.92 2.98
CA LEU A 132 -7.25 6.07 1.80
C LEU A 132 -5.91 6.74 2.12
N GLY A 133 -5.90 7.70 3.05
CA GLY A 133 -4.67 8.30 3.56
C GLY A 133 -3.83 7.29 4.35
N LEU A 134 -4.47 6.49 5.22
CA LEU A 134 -3.83 5.43 6.00
C LEU A 134 -3.38 4.24 5.17
N ALA A 135 -4.06 3.90 4.07
CA ALA A 135 -3.66 2.84 3.17
C ALA A 135 -2.22 3.07 2.67
N GLY A 136 -1.90 4.30 2.23
CA GLY A 136 -0.53 4.67 1.86
C GLY A 136 0.49 4.58 2.99
N VAL A 137 0.08 4.62 4.26
CA VAL A 137 0.98 4.35 5.40
C VAL A 137 1.12 2.84 5.62
N CYS A 138 0.00 2.14 5.73
CA CYS A 138 -0.05 0.75 6.15
C CYS A 138 0.53 -0.18 5.08
N GLU A 139 0.12 0.01 3.83
CA GLU A 139 0.57 -0.78 2.70
C GLU A 139 2.06 -0.54 2.40
N GLU A 140 2.51 0.72 2.37
CA GLU A 140 3.93 1.00 2.15
C GLU A 140 4.81 0.40 3.25
N PHE A 141 4.31 0.33 4.49
CA PHE A 141 5.04 -0.33 5.56
C PHE A 141 5.16 -1.83 5.29
N ALA A 142 4.06 -2.51 4.95
CA ALA A 142 4.04 -3.94 4.70
C ALA A 142 4.87 -4.34 3.47
N PHE A 143 4.71 -3.62 2.35
CA PHE A 143 5.29 -4.05 1.08
C PHE A 143 6.68 -3.47 0.84
N ARG A 144 6.93 -2.21 1.21
CA ARG A 144 8.22 -1.54 0.93
C ARG A 144 9.11 -1.65 2.15
N GLY A 145 8.64 -1.14 3.28
CA GLY A 145 9.34 -1.17 4.56
C GLY A 145 9.68 -2.58 5.05
N PHE A 146 8.78 -3.54 4.88
CA PHE A 146 8.95 -4.91 5.38
C PHE A 146 9.35 -5.91 4.29
N LEU A 147 8.48 -6.20 3.32
CA LEU A 147 8.72 -7.26 2.33
C LEU A 147 9.88 -6.94 1.38
N GLN A 148 9.84 -5.82 0.67
CA GLN A 148 10.89 -5.42 -0.29
C GLN A 148 12.24 -5.23 0.41
N SER A 149 12.26 -4.58 1.58
CA SER A 149 13.47 -4.42 2.37
C SER A 149 14.04 -5.76 2.85
N THR A 150 13.21 -6.73 3.21
CA THR A 150 13.70 -8.10 3.51
C THR A 150 14.33 -8.73 2.26
N LEU A 151 13.63 -8.68 1.13
CA LEU A 151 14.08 -9.27 -0.13
C LEU A 151 15.38 -8.65 -0.63
N THR A 152 15.53 -7.33 -0.54
CA THR A 152 16.72 -6.58 -0.97
C THR A 152 17.96 -6.93 -0.14
N ARG A 153 17.80 -7.40 1.10
CA ARG A 153 18.92 -7.89 1.92
C ARG A 153 19.44 -9.25 1.49
N ARG A 154 18.65 -10.02 0.71
CA ARG A 154 19.00 -11.36 0.23
C ARG A 154 19.27 -11.43 -1.27
N PHE A 155 18.59 -10.60 -2.05
CA PHE A 155 18.61 -10.51 -3.51
C PHE A 155 18.95 -9.08 -3.96
N SER A 156 19.15 -8.87 -5.26
CA SER A 156 19.31 -7.52 -5.81
C SER A 156 17.98 -6.75 -5.80
N PHE A 157 18.04 -5.43 -6.01
CA PHE A 157 16.86 -4.57 -5.92
C PHE A 157 15.75 -4.94 -6.92
N ILE A 158 16.10 -5.29 -8.16
CA ILE A 158 15.13 -5.58 -9.23
C ILE A 158 14.16 -6.72 -8.84
N PRO A 159 14.63 -7.93 -8.49
CA PRO A 159 13.72 -9.00 -8.08
C PRO A 159 12.96 -8.66 -6.80
N ALA A 160 13.54 -7.89 -5.87
CA ALA A 160 12.83 -7.47 -4.66
C ALA A 160 11.64 -6.55 -4.97
N VAL A 161 11.82 -5.58 -5.88
CA VAL A 161 10.74 -4.68 -6.33
C VAL A 161 9.68 -5.46 -7.10
N ILE A 162 10.07 -6.31 -8.05
CA ILE A 162 9.12 -7.09 -8.87
C ILE A 162 8.26 -8.00 -7.98
N VAL A 163 8.89 -8.75 -7.07
CA VAL A 163 8.16 -9.67 -6.19
C VAL A 163 7.25 -8.90 -5.23
N SER A 164 7.72 -7.80 -4.64
CA SER A 164 6.89 -6.98 -3.74
C SER A 164 5.69 -6.37 -4.48
N ALA A 165 5.91 -5.81 -5.67
CA ALA A 165 4.85 -5.24 -6.50
C ALA A 165 3.83 -6.28 -6.98
N PHE A 166 4.29 -7.48 -7.33
CA PHE A 166 3.40 -8.58 -7.69
C PHE A 166 2.50 -8.99 -6.52
N VAL A 167 3.08 -9.19 -5.33
CA VAL A 167 2.31 -9.52 -4.11
C VAL A 167 1.35 -8.38 -3.76
N PHE A 168 1.78 -7.11 -3.90
CA PHE A 168 0.92 -5.94 -3.73
C PHE A 168 -0.29 -5.96 -4.67
N GLY A 169 -0.09 -6.28 -5.95
CA GLY A 169 -1.18 -6.44 -6.91
C GLY A 169 -2.15 -7.56 -6.51
N LEU A 170 -1.65 -8.69 -6.00
CA LEU A 170 -2.50 -9.81 -5.56
C LEU A 170 -3.38 -9.47 -4.34
N PHE A 171 -3.00 -8.48 -3.52
CA PHE A 171 -3.85 -8.00 -2.43
C PHE A 171 -5.10 -7.28 -2.94
N HIS A 172 -5.09 -6.79 -4.18
CA HIS A 172 -6.18 -6.08 -4.83
C HIS A 172 -6.97 -7.03 -5.75
N PHE A 173 -7.33 -8.20 -5.22
CA PHE A 173 -7.91 -9.28 -6.01
C PHE A 173 -9.12 -8.81 -6.84
N ASP A 174 -8.98 -8.94 -8.16
CA ASP A 174 -9.99 -8.66 -9.17
C ASP A 174 -9.98 -9.82 -10.19
N PRO A 175 -11.08 -10.57 -10.35
CA PRO A 175 -11.18 -11.64 -11.34
C PRO A 175 -10.89 -11.21 -12.78
N GLN A 176 -11.08 -9.93 -13.12
CA GLN A 176 -10.80 -9.39 -14.44
C GLN A 176 -9.33 -8.95 -14.61
N LEU A 177 -8.51 -9.08 -13.57
CA LEU A 177 -7.10 -8.69 -13.50
C LEU A 177 -6.83 -7.18 -13.61
N VAL A 178 -7.83 -6.35 -13.88
CA VAL A 178 -7.66 -4.90 -14.07
C VAL A 178 -7.09 -4.25 -12.82
N TYR A 179 -7.71 -4.50 -11.66
CA TYR A 179 -7.23 -3.90 -10.41
C TYR A 179 -5.87 -4.48 -9.99
N ILE A 180 -5.67 -5.79 -10.17
CA ILE A 180 -4.39 -6.47 -9.87
C ILE A 180 -3.25 -5.86 -10.68
N ILE A 181 -3.43 -5.69 -11.99
CA ILE A 181 -2.39 -5.15 -12.88
C ILE A 181 -2.14 -3.67 -12.59
N SER A 182 -3.20 -2.88 -12.38
CA SER A 182 -3.09 -1.47 -12.02
C SER A 182 -2.32 -1.30 -10.70
N ALA A 183 -2.70 -2.02 -9.64
CA ALA A 183 -2.03 -2.01 -8.35
C ALA A 183 -0.57 -2.52 -8.46
N MET A 184 -0.31 -3.59 -9.21
CA MET A 184 1.06 -4.05 -9.46
C MET A 184 1.91 -2.96 -10.14
N SER A 185 1.36 -2.23 -11.11
CA SER A 185 2.06 -1.14 -11.78
C SER A 185 2.41 0.00 -10.83
N ALA A 186 1.48 0.38 -9.94
CA ALA A 186 1.71 1.33 -8.86
C ALA A 186 2.80 0.82 -7.90
N GLY A 187 2.75 -0.46 -7.54
CA GLY A 187 3.74 -1.13 -6.70
C GLY A 187 5.15 -1.13 -7.29
N LEU A 188 5.30 -1.23 -8.62
CA LEU A 188 6.60 -1.12 -9.29
C LEU A 188 7.17 0.30 -9.16
N VAL A 189 6.34 1.34 -9.38
CA VAL A 189 6.74 2.74 -9.25
C VAL A 189 7.11 3.05 -7.80
N LEU A 190 6.25 2.70 -6.85
CA LEU A 190 6.46 2.93 -5.42
C LEU A 190 7.68 2.15 -4.89
N GLY A 191 7.88 0.91 -5.34
CA GLY A 191 9.05 0.12 -5.01
C GLY A 191 10.35 0.73 -5.53
N TYR A 192 10.35 1.28 -6.75
CA TYR A 192 11.48 2.05 -7.28
C TYR A 192 11.72 3.34 -6.49
N VAL A 193 10.67 4.12 -6.21
CA VAL A 193 10.75 5.37 -5.43
C VAL A 193 11.35 5.10 -4.05
N TYR A 194 10.85 4.08 -3.35
CA TYR A 194 11.36 3.66 -2.06
C TYR A 194 12.85 3.30 -2.12
N HIS A 195 13.26 2.53 -3.14
CA HIS A 195 14.66 2.16 -3.32
C HIS A 195 15.57 3.36 -3.64
N HIS A 196 15.13 4.23 -4.56
CA HIS A 196 15.91 5.37 -5.04
C HIS A 196 16.20 6.37 -3.92
N TRP A 197 15.19 6.69 -3.11
CA TRP A 197 15.32 7.62 -1.99
C TRP A 197 15.76 6.97 -0.69
N ASN A 198 15.74 5.63 -0.62
CA ASN A 198 15.92 4.85 0.59
C ASN A 198 15.08 5.39 1.76
N SER A 199 13.83 5.76 1.48
CA SER A 199 12.96 6.48 2.41
C SER A 199 11.53 6.01 2.35
N TYR A 200 11.03 5.54 3.50
CA TYR A 200 9.63 5.16 3.69
C TYR A 200 8.69 6.35 3.47
N ILE A 201 9.06 7.54 3.94
CA ILE A 201 8.21 8.73 3.90
C ILE A 201 7.92 9.19 2.47
N VAL A 202 8.89 9.06 1.56
CA VAL A 202 8.68 9.43 0.16
C VAL A 202 7.59 8.55 -0.48
N ALA A 203 7.64 7.24 -0.23
CA ALA A 203 6.66 6.30 -0.76
C ALA A 203 5.27 6.51 -0.14
N VAL A 204 5.18 6.73 1.18
CA VAL A 204 3.94 7.06 1.89
C VAL A 204 3.28 8.31 1.31
N ILE A 205 4.04 9.41 1.18
CA ILE A 205 3.50 10.66 0.66
C ILE A 205 3.05 10.47 -0.79
N ALA A 206 3.83 9.77 -1.61
CA ALA A 206 3.46 9.50 -3.00
C ALA A 206 2.14 8.74 -3.08
N HIS A 207 2.01 7.64 -2.34
CA HIS A 207 0.84 6.79 -2.36
C HIS A 207 -0.40 7.49 -1.78
N SER A 208 -0.33 7.99 -0.54
CA SER A 208 -1.46 8.68 0.09
C SER A 208 -1.93 9.89 -0.72
N SER A 209 -1.02 10.64 -1.34
CA SER A 209 -1.38 11.78 -2.20
C SER A 209 -2.16 11.34 -3.44
N VAL A 210 -1.76 10.24 -4.09
CA VAL A 210 -2.49 9.71 -5.25
C VAL A 210 -3.87 9.23 -4.83
N ASN A 211 -4.00 8.47 -3.74
CA ASN A 211 -5.30 7.99 -3.27
C ASN A 211 -6.25 9.15 -2.93
N LEU A 212 -5.75 10.18 -2.24
CA LEU A 212 -6.54 11.36 -1.90
C LEU A 212 -6.88 12.23 -3.13
N THR A 213 -6.00 12.28 -4.13
CA THR A 213 -6.26 12.97 -5.40
C THR A 213 -7.36 12.25 -6.19
N VAL A 214 -7.31 10.92 -6.26
CA VAL A 214 -8.34 10.11 -6.92
C VAL A 214 -9.69 10.24 -6.19
N LEU A 215 -9.69 10.23 -4.85
CA LEU A 215 -10.90 10.51 -4.07
C LEU A 215 -11.49 11.88 -4.42
N ALA A 216 -10.65 12.92 -4.47
CA ALA A 216 -11.10 14.26 -4.84
C ALA A 216 -11.68 14.30 -6.26
N MET A 217 -11.06 13.60 -7.23
CA MET A 217 -11.59 13.49 -8.59
C MET A 217 -12.98 12.84 -8.61
N LEU A 218 -13.15 11.70 -7.91
CA LEU A 218 -14.42 10.98 -7.82
C LEU A 218 -15.53 11.85 -7.22
N VAL A 219 -15.26 12.51 -6.09
CA VAL A 219 -16.26 13.33 -5.37
C VAL A 219 -16.60 14.62 -6.13
N LEU A 220 -15.67 15.17 -6.91
CA LEU A 220 -15.88 16.38 -7.71
C LEU A 220 -16.43 16.09 -9.12
N GLY A 221 -16.51 14.82 -9.53
CA GLY A 221 -17.05 14.40 -10.82
C GLY A 221 -16.13 14.64 -12.02
N PHE A 222 -14.81 14.49 -11.81
CA PHE A 222 -13.79 14.54 -12.88
C PHE A 222 -13.46 13.17 -13.45
#